data_AF-A0A8T7AH47-F1
#
_entry.id   AF-A0A8T7AH47-F1
#
_cell.length_a   1.000
_cell.length_b   1.000
_cell.length_c   1.000
_cell.angle_alpha   90.00
_cell.angle_beta   90.00
_cell.angle_gamma   90.00
#
_symmetry.space_group_name_H-M   'P 1'
#
loop_
_entity.id
_entity.type
_entity.pdbx_description
1 polymer ?
#
loop_
_entity_poly.entity_id
_entity_poly.type
_entity_poly.pdbx_seq_one_letter_code
_entity_poly.pdbx_strand_id
1 'polypeptide(L)'
;LTEITPEEELPDFDKAYRQDWEQRFPLGYVEHRLAWAPTGMYGKWAISHAAVAKVGDSLFVHGGISPQSAGMPMSEINTRVRTALAGAANPGDVSILEDESSPLWYRGWASAAETSENEEILDGVLAAYGVKRMVIAHTPLVPIVLPRFGGKVLMVDVGLSKHYGHGFSALVIKADKPYAILADQELPIPEKVDDIGAYLDTAAALLEDPAKINHYKVANQLALQAATAVPESEPGGNTESQPDKAARQ
;
A
#
# COMPACT_ATOMS: atom_id res chain seq x y z
N LEU A 1 -32.04 20.10 -9.82
CA LEU A 1 -33.19 21.02 -9.76
C LEU A 1 -34.31 20.36 -10.54
N THR A 2 -35.09 19.52 -9.86
CA THR A 2 -36.37 19.06 -10.40
C THR A 2 -37.30 20.28 -10.47
N GLU A 3 -38.11 20.39 -11.51
CA GLU A 3 -39.01 21.51 -11.85
C GLU A 3 -40.14 21.78 -10.83
N ILE A 4 -39.89 21.67 -9.52
CA ILE A 4 -40.94 21.62 -8.49
C ILE A 4 -40.66 22.50 -7.26
N THR A 5 -39.71 23.44 -7.33
CA THR A 5 -39.56 24.45 -6.27
C THR A 5 -40.47 25.65 -6.60
N PRO A 6 -41.47 25.98 -5.76
CA PRO A 6 -42.29 27.17 -5.94
C PRO A 6 -41.42 28.42 -6.06
N GLU A 7 -41.82 29.39 -6.88
CA GLU A 7 -41.04 30.61 -7.16
C GLU A 7 -40.70 31.40 -5.88
N GLU A 8 -41.59 31.35 -4.88
CA GLU A 8 -41.44 31.97 -3.55
C GLU A 8 -40.38 31.30 -2.67
N GLU A 9 -40.00 30.05 -2.97
CA GLU A 9 -38.96 29.29 -2.27
C GLU A 9 -37.60 29.35 -2.99
N LEU A 10 -37.53 29.99 -4.16
CA LEU A 10 -36.27 30.21 -4.84
C LEU A 10 -35.46 31.28 -4.10
N PRO A 11 -34.16 31.04 -3.86
CA PRO A 11 -33.31 32.07 -3.28
C PRO A 11 -33.21 33.28 -4.22
N ASP A 12 -33.10 34.48 -3.65
CA ASP A 12 -32.77 35.68 -4.42
C ASP A 12 -31.34 35.52 -4.97
N PHE A 13 -31.19 35.43 -6.29
CA PHE A 13 -29.92 35.19 -6.97
C PHE A 13 -29.10 36.49 -7.12
N ASP A 14 -29.01 37.26 -6.04
CA ASP A 14 -28.34 38.54 -5.98
C ASP A 14 -26.81 38.40 -5.87
N LYS A 15 -26.11 39.54 -5.70
CA LYS A 15 -24.65 39.54 -5.53
C LYS A 15 -24.20 38.83 -4.26
N ALA A 16 -24.97 38.91 -3.17
CA ALA A 16 -24.63 38.30 -1.91
C ALA A 16 -24.76 36.77 -1.99
N TYR A 17 -25.83 36.26 -2.61
CA TYR A 17 -26.00 34.86 -2.94
C TYR A 17 -24.85 34.34 -3.80
N ARG A 18 -24.48 35.08 -4.84
CA ARG A 18 -23.34 34.70 -5.70
C ARG A 18 -22.02 34.63 -4.93
N GLN A 19 -21.75 35.59 -4.06
CA GLN A 19 -20.52 35.59 -3.24
C GLN A 19 -20.50 34.41 -2.27
N ASP A 20 -21.61 34.13 -1.58
CA ASP A 20 -21.74 32.97 -0.70
C ASP A 20 -21.59 31.65 -1.46
N TRP A 21 -22.21 31.56 -2.64
CA TRP A 21 -22.09 30.39 -3.50
C TRP A 21 -20.66 30.17 -3.98
N GLU A 22 -19.96 31.21 -4.47
CA GLU A 22 -18.57 31.10 -4.93
C GLU A 22 -17.58 30.78 -3.79
N GLN A 23 -17.90 31.11 -2.54
CA GLN A 23 -17.12 30.66 -1.38
C GLN A 23 -17.28 29.16 -1.10
N ARG A 24 -18.50 28.62 -1.27
CA ARG A 24 -18.80 27.19 -1.08
C ARG A 24 -18.41 26.34 -2.28
N PHE A 25 -18.46 26.93 -3.47
CA PHE A 25 -18.23 26.30 -4.76
C PHE A 25 -17.28 27.18 -5.57
N PRO A 26 -15.96 27.08 -5.34
CA PRO A 26 -14.99 27.92 -6.02
C PRO A 26 -15.07 27.74 -7.54
N LEU A 27 -14.55 28.72 -8.27
CA LEU A 27 -14.50 28.68 -9.74
C LEU A 27 -13.92 27.34 -10.23
N GLY A 28 -14.61 26.70 -11.17
CA GLY A 28 -14.26 25.38 -11.70
C GLY A 28 -14.86 24.20 -10.93
N TYR A 29 -15.60 24.41 -9.83
CA TYR A 29 -16.21 23.33 -9.05
C TYR A 29 -17.17 22.47 -9.89
N VAL A 30 -18.10 23.11 -10.63
CA VAL A 30 -19.11 22.38 -11.41
C VAL A 30 -18.45 21.61 -12.55
N GLU A 31 -17.54 22.25 -13.29
CA GLU A 31 -16.77 21.64 -14.36
C GLU A 31 -15.94 20.46 -13.86
N HIS A 32 -15.30 20.61 -12.69
CA HIS A 32 -14.57 19.52 -12.04
C HIS A 32 -15.49 18.35 -11.70
N ARG A 33 -16.64 18.61 -11.05
CA ARG A 33 -17.61 17.56 -10.70
C ARG A 33 -18.14 16.85 -11.95
N LEU A 34 -18.46 17.58 -13.02
CA LEU A 34 -18.92 16.99 -14.28
C LEU A 34 -17.82 16.19 -14.99
N ALA A 35 -16.56 16.66 -14.95
CA ALA A 35 -15.45 15.96 -15.58
C ALA A 35 -15.10 14.64 -14.86
N TRP A 36 -15.24 14.59 -13.53
CA TRP A 36 -14.99 13.41 -12.69
C TRP A 36 -16.21 12.53 -12.43
N ALA A 37 -17.42 12.97 -12.80
CA ALA A 37 -18.61 12.13 -12.76
C ALA A 37 -18.42 10.85 -13.60
N PRO A 38 -19.15 9.75 -13.32
CA PRO A 38 -19.01 8.48 -14.07
C PRO A 38 -19.10 8.62 -15.59
N THR A 39 -19.88 9.59 -16.07
CA THR A 39 -20.09 9.89 -17.49
C THR A 39 -19.12 10.93 -18.06
N GLY A 40 -18.37 11.62 -17.19
CA GLY A 40 -17.38 12.65 -17.52
C GLY A 40 -16.09 12.07 -18.10
N MET A 41 -15.24 12.93 -18.67
CA MET A 41 -14.00 12.50 -19.32
C MET A 41 -13.04 11.76 -18.37
N TYR A 42 -12.81 12.30 -17.17
CA TYR A 42 -11.88 11.71 -16.20
C TYR A 42 -12.53 10.54 -15.47
N GLY A 43 -13.84 10.59 -15.20
CA GLY A 43 -14.56 9.46 -14.61
C GLY A 43 -14.53 8.23 -15.52
N LYS A 44 -14.88 8.37 -16.81
CA LYS A 44 -14.77 7.29 -17.80
C LYS A 44 -13.35 6.74 -17.90
N TRP A 45 -12.35 7.63 -17.93
CA TRP A 45 -10.96 7.23 -17.96
C TRP A 45 -10.59 6.43 -16.71
N ALA A 46 -10.88 6.92 -15.50
CA ALA A 46 -10.56 6.23 -14.25
C ALA A 46 -11.25 4.85 -14.16
N ILE A 47 -12.55 4.77 -14.47
CA ILE A 47 -13.33 3.51 -14.50
C ILE A 47 -12.76 2.51 -15.52
N SER A 48 -12.06 2.96 -16.57
CA SER A 48 -11.47 2.06 -17.56
C SER A 48 -10.20 1.33 -17.07
N HIS A 49 -9.56 1.80 -16.00
CA HIS A 49 -8.31 1.24 -15.49
C HIS A 49 -8.51 0.14 -14.45
N ALA A 50 -7.50 -0.73 -14.30
CA ALA A 50 -7.46 -1.70 -13.23
C ALA A 50 -6.97 -1.05 -11.93
N ALA A 51 -7.57 -1.42 -10.81
CA ALA A 51 -7.13 -1.07 -9.47
C ALA A 51 -5.98 -1.98 -8.97
N VAL A 52 -5.96 -3.22 -9.45
CA VAL A 52 -4.92 -4.21 -9.17
C VAL A 52 -4.51 -4.89 -10.48
N ALA A 53 -3.20 -5.02 -10.69
CA ALA A 53 -2.63 -5.67 -11.86
C ALA A 53 -1.43 -6.55 -11.49
N LYS A 54 -1.26 -7.66 -12.21
CA LYS A 54 -0.07 -8.52 -12.11
C LYS A 54 0.78 -8.36 -13.36
N VAL A 55 2.08 -8.12 -13.18
CA VAL A 55 3.07 -8.04 -14.26
C VAL A 55 4.27 -8.90 -13.87
N GLY A 56 4.49 -10.00 -14.60
CA GLY A 56 5.44 -11.03 -14.19
C GLY A 56 5.09 -11.58 -12.80
N ASP A 57 6.07 -11.61 -11.90
CA ASP A 57 5.91 -12.06 -10.51
C ASP A 57 5.65 -10.91 -9.53
N SER A 58 5.18 -9.76 -10.01
CA SER A 58 4.88 -8.58 -9.20
C SER A 58 3.40 -8.20 -9.27
N LEU A 59 2.78 -8.00 -8.11
CA LEU A 59 1.42 -7.46 -7.98
C LEU A 59 1.49 -5.95 -7.72
N PHE A 60 0.79 -5.14 -8.51
CA PHE A 60 0.70 -3.69 -8.35
C PHE A 60 -0.67 -3.31 -7.79
N VAL A 61 -0.69 -2.57 -6.68
CA VAL A 61 -1.89 -2.16 -5.94
C VAL A 61 -1.62 -0.86 -5.17
N HIS A 62 -2.63 0.01 -4.98
CA HIS A 62 -2.38 1.33 -4.38
C HIS A 62 -2.03 1.26 -2.89
N GLY A 63 -2.86 0.63 -2.04
CA GLY A 63 -2.58 0.48 -0.60
C GLY A 63 -1.84 -0.83 -0.30
N GLY A 64 -2.44 -1.95 -0.72
CA GLY A 64 -1.91 -3.30 -0.48
C GLY A 64 -3.03 -4.31 -0.33
N ILE A 65 -2.78 -5.59 -0.59
CA ILE A 65 -3.77 -6.64 -0.32
C ILE A 65 -3.70 -7.04 1.14
N SER A 66 -4.73 -6.72 1.91
CA SER A 66 -4.85 -7.14 3.31
C SER A 66 -4.99 -8.66 3.45
N PRO A 67 -4.60 -9.26 4.59
CA PRO A 67 -4.84 -10.69 4.85
C PRO A 67 -6.32 -11.08 4.68
N GLN A 68 -7.24 -10.19 5.03
CA GLN A 68 -8.68 -10.40 4.87
C GLN A 68 -9.14 -10.47 3.41
N SER A 69 -8.42 -9.80 2.50
CA SER A 69 -8.72 -9.77 1.06
C SER A 69 -7.83 -10.68 0.22
N ALA A 70 -6.96 -11.46 0.85
CA ALA A 70 -5.99 -12.33 0.17
C ALA A 70 -6.63 -13.35 -0.80
N GLY A 71 -7.82 -13.86 -0.46
CA GLY A 71 -8.54 -14.81 -1.30
C GLY A 71 -9.40 -14.19 -2.41
N MET A 72 -9.48 -12.86 -2.51
CA MET A 72 -10.32 -12.19 -3.49
C MET A 72 -9.64 -12.16 -4.86
N PRO A 73 -10.25 -12.68 -5.94
CA PRO A 73 -9.66 -12.62 -7.27
C PRO A 73 -9.43 -11.16 -7.73
N MET A 74 -8.32 -10.89 -8.43
CA MET A 74 -8.04 -9.55 -8.98
C MET A 74 -9.17 -9.01 -9.85
N SER A 75 -9.82 -9.88 -10.63
CA SER A 75 -10.98 -9.51 -11.46
C SER A 75 -12.16 -9.02 -10.62
N GLU A 76 -12.35 -9.59 -9.44
CA GLU A 76 -13.40 -9.18 -8.51
C GLU A 76 -13.05 -7.83 -7.86
N ILE A 77 -11.82 -7.64 -7.40
CA ILE A 77 -11.34 -6.33 -6.89
C ILE A 77 -11.56 -5.24 -7.94
N ASN A 78 -11.08 -5.48 -9.16
CA ASN A 78 -11.23 -4.54 -10.27
C ASN A 78 -12.69 -4.26 -10.60
N THR A 79 -13.56 -5.27 -10.56
CA THR A 79 -15.01 -5.09 -10.80
C THR A 79 -15.65 -4.25 -9.70
N ARG A 80 -15.38 -4.55 -8.42
CA ARG A 80 -15.92 -3.80 -7.27
C ARG A 80 -15.52 -2.32 -7.33
N VAL A 81 -14.25 -2.02 -7.64
CA VAL A 81 -13.78 -0.63 -7.80
C VAL A 81 -14.50 0.07 -8.94
N ARG A 82 -14.62 -0.57 -10.11
CA ARG A 82 -15.32 0.02 -11.27
C ARG A 82 -16.79 0.28 -10.99
N THR A 83 -17.48 -0.67 -10.35
CA THR A 83 -18.89 -0.53 -9.95
C THR A 83 -19.08 0.61 -8.96
N ALA A 84 -18.20 0.72 -7.96
CA ALA A 84 -18.25 1.81 -6.99
C ALA A 84 -17.99 3.17 -7.64
N LEU A 85 -16.97 3.29 -8.49
CA LEU A 85 -16.69 4.52 -9.23
C LEU A 85 -17.81 4.90 -10.20
N ALA A 86 -18.56 3.93 -10.72
CA ALA A 86 -19.73 4.16 -11.56
C ALA A 86 -20.98 4.65 -10.77
N GLY A 87 -20.90 4.73 -9.44
CA GLY A 87 -22.02 5.10 -8.58
C GLY A 87 -23.06 3.99 -8.41
N ALA A 88 -22.69 2.74 -8.70
CA ALA A 88 -23.57 1.57 -8.66
C ALA A 88 -23.27 0.64 -7.47
N ALA A 89 -22.59 1.13 -6.43
CA ALA A 89 -22.41 0.39 -5.19
C ALA A 89 -23.74 0.26 -4.43
N ASN A 90 -23.93 -0.85 -3.71
CA ASN A 90 -25.14 -1.08 -2.91
C ASN A 90 -25.23 -0.04 -1.77
N PRO A 91 -26.37 0.64 -1.61
CA PRO A 91 -26.60 1.49 -0.46
C PRO A 91 -26.53 0.66 0.85
N GLY A 92 -25.62 1.02 1.75
CA GLY A 92 -25.47 0.38 3.07
C GLY A 92 -24.25 -0.53 3.23
N ASP A 93 -23.61 -0.94 2.13
CA ASP A 93 -22.31 -1.63 2.19
C ASP A 93 -21.18 -0.60 2.32
N VAL A 94 -20.15 -0.91 3.11
CA VAL A 94 -18.92 -0.10 3.10
C VAL A 94 -18.26 -0.27 1.72
N SER A 95 -18.10 0.85 1.02
CA SER A 95 -17.51 0.83 -0.32
C SER A 95 -16.03 0.46 -0.26
N ILE A 96 -15.56 -0.31 -1.25
CA ILE A 96 -14.12 -0.58 -1.45
C ILE A 96 -13.32 0.72 -1.70
N LEU A 97 -13.99 1.83 -2.02
CA LEU A 97 -13.37 3.15 -2.16
C LEU A 97 -13.12 3.84 -0.80
N GLU A 98 -13.66 3.32 0.30
CA GLU A 98 -13.67 3.96 1.61
C GLU A 98 -13.17 3.03 2.74
N ASP A 99 -13.20 1.71 2.53
CA ASP A 99 -12.76 0.72 3.52
C ASP A 99 -11.23 0.73 3.68
N GLU A 100 -10.74 0.98 4.90
CA GLU A 100 -9.32 0.96 5.29
C GLU A 100 -8.64 -0.41 5.10
N SER A 101 -9.41 -1.50 5.06
CA SER A 101 -8.90 -2.85 4.78
C SER A 101 -8.88 -3.19 3.29
N SER A 102 -9.40 -2.30 2.44
CA SER A 102 -9.46 -2.49 0.99
C SER A 102 -8.09 -2.39 0.33
N PRO A 103 -7.94 -2.98 -0.87
CA PRO A 103 -6.75 -2.81 -1.71
C PRO A 103 -6.32 -1.37 -1.98
N LEU A 104 -7.25 -0.40 -1.90
CA LEU A 104 -6.95 1.00 -2.16
C LEU A 104 -6.38 1.73 -0.93
N TRP A 105 -6.72 1.30 0.29
CA TRP A 105 -6.40 2.02 1.52
C TRP A 105 -5.48 1.28 2.49
N TYR A 106 -5.39 -0.05 2.38
CA TYR A 106 -4.68 -0.85 3.37
C TYR A 106 -3.22 -0.44 3.56
N ARG A 107 -2.87 0.04 4.76
CA ARG A 107 -1.51 0.51 5.11
C ARG A 107 -0.68 -0.52 5.86
N GLY A 108 -1.23 -1.69 6.18
CA GLY A 108 -0.58 -2.64 7.09
C GLY A 108 0.82 -3.06 6.61
N TRP A 109 1.00 -3.31 5.31
CA TRP A 109 2.33 -3.64 4.75
C TRP A 109 3.31 -2.47 4.73
N ALA A 110 2.86 -1.24 4.89
CA ALA A 110 3.71 -0.06 5.01
C ALA A 110 4.14 0.21 6.46
N SER A 111 3.39 -0.28 7.47
CA SER A 111 3.63 0.02 8.89
C SER A 111 3.92 -1.19 9.79
N ALA A 112 3.63 -2.42 9.36
CA ALA A 112 3.84 -3.62 10.16
C ALA A 112 5.32 -3.83 10.49
N ALA A 113 5.62 -4.40 11.66
CA ALA A 113 6.98 -4.81 11.98
C ALA A 113 7.42 -6.00 11.11
N GLU A 114 8.69 -6.03 10.69
CA GLU A 114 9.24 -7.11 9.84
C GLU A 114 9.66 -8.31 10.70
N THR A 115 8.66 -8.93 11.34
CA THR A 115 8.79 -10.16 12.13
C THR A 115 8.51 -11.38 11.26
N SER A 116 9.01 -12.55 11.66
CA SER A 116 8.75 -13.82 10.97
C SER A 116 7.25 -14.15 10.88
N GLU A 117 6.47 -13.81 11.91
CA GLU A 117 5.01 -13.98 11.91
C GLU A 117 4.32 -13.12 10.83
N ASN A 118 4.65 -11.83 10.75
CA ASN A 118 4.09 -10.96 9.73
C ASN A 118 4.55 -11.34 8.32
N GLU A 119 5.79 -11.82 8.19
CA GLU A 119 6.33 -12.31 6.93
C GLU A 119 5.62 -13.59 6.46
N GLU A 120 5.29 -14.52 7.36
CA GLU A 120 4.52 -15.73 7.03
C GLU A 120 3.10 -15.38 6.54
N ILE A 121 2.44 -14.41 7.18
CA ILE A 121 1.14 -13.91 6.73
C ILE A 121 1.26 -13.29 5.34
N LEU A 122 2.27 -12.44 5.11
CA LEU A 122 2.55 -11.83 3.82
C LEU A 122 2.79 -12.90 2.74
N ASP A 123 3.55 -13.96 3.06
CA ASP A 123 3.82 -15.06 2.14
C ASP A 123 2.53 -15.77 1.73
N GLY A 124 1.60 -15.98 2.67
CA GLY A 124 0.27 -16.49 2.36
C GLY A 124 -0.50 -15.59 1.40
N VAL A 125 -0.43 -14.26 1.59
CA VAL A 125 -1.05 -13.30 0.66
C VAL A 125 -0.40 -13.37 -0.73
N LEU A 126 0.93 -13.34 -0.82
CA LEU A 126 1.64 -13.39 -2.10
C LEU A 126 1.38 -14.70 -2.85
N ALA A 127 1.34 -15.82 -2.12
CA ALA A 127 1.05 -17.15 -2.66
C ALA A 127 -0.37 -17.22 -3.26
N ALA A 128 -1.36 -16.58 -2.64
CA ALA A 128 -2.74 -16.55 -3.15
C ALA A 128 -2.85 -15.90 -4.55
N TYR A 129 -1.92 -14.99 -4.89
CA TYR A 129 -1.84 -14.35 -6.23
C TYR A 129 -0.73 -14.95 -7.11
N GLY A 130 0.02 -15.92 -6.59
CA GLY A 130 1.15 -16.56 -7.26
C GLY A 130 2.21 -15.55 -7.70
N VAL A 131 2.57 -14.61 -6.83
CA VAL A 131 3.56 -13.56 -7.06
C VAL A 131 4.70 -13.67 -6.04
N LYS A 132 5.86 -13.10 -6.37
CA LYS A 132 7.00 -13.00 -5.45
C LYS A 132 6.96 -11.72 -4.61
N ARG A 133 6.34 -10.67 -5.14
CA ARG A 133 6.33 -9.36 -4.49
C ARG A 133 5.08 -8.54 -4.77
N MET A 134 4.81 -7.62 -3.86
CA MET A 134 3.75 -6.62 -3.95
C MET A 134 4.36 -5.21 -4.02
N VAL A 135 3.97 -4.45 -5.03
CA VAL A 135 4.35 -3.06 -5.22
C VAL A 135 3.20 -2.18 -4.73
N ILE A 136 3.47 -1.35 -3.73
CA ILE A 136 2.46 -0.54 -3.03
C ILE A 136 2.81 0.95 -2.98
N ALA A 137 1.81 1.79 -2.81
CA ALA A 137 1.92 3.23 -2.67
C ALA A 137 1.14 3.71 -1.42
N HIS A 138 0.39 4.81 -1.54
CA HIS A 138 -0.59 5.34 -0.57
C HIS A 138 -0.01 5.89 0.74
N THR A 139 1.14 5.39 1.19
CA THR A 139 1.77 5.73 2.46
C THR A 139 3.14 6.38 2.19
N PRO A 140 3.21 7.70 1.98
CA PRO A 140 4.43 8.42 1.63
C PRO A 140 5.33 8.60 2.85
N LEU A 141 6.15 7.58 3.18
CA LEU A 141 7.00 7.59 4.37
C LEU A 141 8.41 8.11 4.10
N VAL A 142 8.96 7.85 2.90
CA VAL A 142 10.37 8.15 2.56
C VAL A 142 10.53 8.57 1.11
N PRO A 143 11.57 9.35 0.77
CA PRO A 143 11.79 9.88 -0.58
C PRO A 143 12.47 8.89 -1.54
N ILE A 144 12.42 7.58 -1.27
CA ILE A 144 13.07 6.52 -2.05
C ILE A 144 12.11 5.35 -2.29
N VAL A 145 12.35 4.54 -3.31
CA VAL A 145 11.72 3.21 -3.36
C VAL A 145 12.27 2.39 -2.19
N LEU A 146 11.38 1.98 -1.29
CA LEU A 146 11.77 1.29 -0.07
C LEU A 146 11.39 -0.19 -0.16
N PRO A 147 12.38 -1.11 -0.18
CA PRO A 147 12.12 -2.53 0.02
C PRO A 147 11.81 -2.83 1.49
N ARG A 148 10.79 -3.65 1.70
CA ARG A 148 10.38 -4.20 2.99
C ARG A 148 10.21 -5.71 2.89
N PHE A 149 10.32 -6.41 4.01
CA PHE A 149 10.20 -7.87 4.10
C PHE A 149 11.15 -8.56 3.11
N GLY A 150 12.42 -8.18 3.13
CA GLY A 150 13.42 -8.68 2.19
C GLY A 150 13.08 -8.43 0.72
N GLY A 151 12.36 -7.35 0.40
CA GLY A 151 11.96 -7.01 -0.98
C GLY A 151 10.66 -7.66 -1.47
N LYS A 152 9.97 -8.43 -0.60
CA LYS A 152 8.61 -8.95 -0.87
C LYS A 152 7.57 -7.84 -0.97
N VAL A 153 7.81 -6.69 -0.33
CA VAL A 153 7.00 -5.47 -0.50
C VAL A 153 7.90 -4.35 -0.98
N LEU A 154 7.53 -3.70 -2.09
CA LEU A 154 8.21 -2.53 -2.63
C LEU A 154 7.32 -1.31 -2.47
N MET A 155 7.68 -0.39 -1.59
CA MET A 155 6.98 0.87 -1.42
C MET A 155 7.50 1.89 -2.44
N VAL A 156 6.63 2.34 -3.33
CA VAL A 156 6.97 3.28 -4.42
C VAL A 156 6.33 4.66 -4.26
N ASP A 157 5.59 4.90 -3.17
CA ASP A 157 5.13 6.24 -2.82
C ASP A 157 6.26 7.02 -2.16
N VAL A 158 6.98 7.77 -2.99
CA VAL A 158 8.16 8.54 -2.59
C VAL A 158 7.81 9.94 -2.07
N GLY A 159 6.52 10.25 -1.87
CA GLY A 159 6.10 11.59 -1.46
C GLY A 159 6.43 12.66 -2.51
N LEU A 160 6.13 12.38 -3.78
CA LEU A 160 6.44 13.26 -4.93
C LEU A 160 5.86 14.67 -4.79
N SER A 161 4.72 14.80 -4.12
CA SER A 161 4.07 16.10 -3.93
C SER A 161 4.85 16.99 -2.96
N LYS A 162 4.71 18.31 -3.13
CA LYS A 162 5.32 19.30 -2.22
C LYS A 162 4.93 19.10 -0.77
N HIS A 163 3.70 18.66 -0.55
CA HIS A 163 3.17 18.45 0.79
C HIS A 163 3.89 17.30 1.52
N TYR A 164 4.36 16.28 0.79
CA TYR A 164 4.99 15.08 1.37
C TYR A 164 6.51 15.06 1.29
N GLY A 165 7.15 16.13 0.80
CA GLY A 165 8.59 16.31 0.90
C GLY A 165 9.40 16.14 -0.38
N HIS A 166 8.73 16.09 -1.55
CA HIS A 166 9.35 16.15 -2.88
C HIS A 166 10.37 15.04 -3.17
N GLY A 167 10.05 13.78 -2.87
CA GLY A 167 10.92 12.68 -3.28
C GLY A 167 10.89 12.44 -4.79
N PHE A 168 12.02 12.05 -5.37
CA PHE A 168 12.17 11.74 -6.79
C PHE A 168 12.89 10.41 -6.96
N SER A 169 12.10 9.33 -6.99
CA SER A 169 12.59 7.98 -7.26
C SER A 169 11.52 7.16 -7.97
N ALA A 170 11.94 6.16 -8.74
CA ALA A 170 11.04 5.31 -9.52
C ALA A 170 11.48 3.84 -9.48
N LEU A 171 10.52 2.93 -9.54
CA LEU A 171 10.79 1.50 -9.68
C LEU A 171 10.95 1.13 -11.16
N VAL A 172 12.00 0.37 -11.47
CA VAL A 172 12.21 -0.28 -12.76
C VAL A 172 12.36 -1.79 -12.53
N ILE A 173 11.64 -2.60 -13.30
CA ILE A 173 11.77 -4.06 -13.25
C ILE A 173 12.30 -4.56 -14.59
N LYS A 174 13.48 -5.17 -14.61
CA LYS A 174 14.11 -5.75 -15.82
C LYS A 174 14.29 -7.24 -15.64
N ALA A 175 13.64 -8.03 -16.49
CA ALA A 175 13.68 -9.49 -16.40
C ALA A 175 13.44 -10.00 -14.97
N ASP A 176 12.38 -9.49 -14.33
CA ASP A 176 11.97 -9.79 -12.94
C ASP A 176 12.90 -9.27 -11.82
N LYS A 177 13.97 -8.54 -12.16
CA LYS A 177 14.87 -7.91 -11.18
C LYS A 177 14.46 -6.46 -10.91
N PRO A 178 14.20 -6.07 -9.66
CA PRO A 178 13.80 -4.71 -9.30
C PRO A 178 15.01 -3.79 -9.11
N TYR A 179 14.85 -2.55 -9.56
CA TYR A 179 15.81 -1.46 -9.43
C TYR A 179 15.09 -0.17 -9.02
N ALA A 180 15.73 0.65 -8.21
CA ALA A 180 15.30 2.02 -7.95
C ALA A 180 16.11 2.98 -8.82
N ILE A 181 15.44 3.89 -9.52
CA ILE A 181 16.09 5.09 -10.05
C ILE A 181 16.09 6.13 -8.93
N LEU A 182 17.26 6.64 -8.56
CA LEU A 182 17.44 7.72 -7.58
C LEU A 182 18.62 8.59 -8.01
N ALA A 183 18.41 9.90 -8.11
CA ALA A 183 19.44 10.86 -8.56
C ALA A 183 20.15 10.42 -9.86
N ASP A 184 19.37 10.01 -10.86
CA ASP A 184 19.81 9.46 -12.15
C ASP A 184 20.66 8.18 -12.09
N GLN A 185 20.76 7.55 -10.92
CA GLN A 185 21.43 6.27 -10.74
C GLN A 185 20.43 5.15 -10.61
N GLU A 186 20.78 4.00 -11.19
CA GLU A 186 20.01 2.78 -11.05
C GLU A 186 20.61 1.91 -9.94
N LEU A 187 19.86 1.73 -8.86
CA LEU A 187 20.25 0.96 -7.69
C LEU A 187 19.52 -0.39 -7.71
N PRO A 188 20.23 -1.54 -7.67
CA PRO A 188 19.57 -2.82 -7.51
C PRO A 188 18.83 -2.87 -6.17
N ILE A 189 17.55 -3.25 -6.19
CA ILE A 189 16.78 -3.43 -4.96
C ILE A 189 17.06 -4.83 -4.42
N PRO A 190 17.53 -4.96 -3.17
CA PRO A 190 17.86 -6.28 -2.62
C PRO A 190 16.62 -7.13 -2.36
N GLU A 191 16.79 -8.45 -2.52
CA GLU A 191 15.77 -9.47 -2.22
C GLU A 191 16.09 -10.26 -0.94
N LYS A 192 17.03 -9.76 -0.14
CA LYS A 192 17.47 -10.36 1.12
C LYS A 192 17.61 -9.28 2.17
N VAL A 193 17.17 -9.56 3.38
CA VAL A 193 17.20 -8.61 4.50
C VAL A 193 18.62 -8.12 4.82
N ASP A 194 19.63 -8.99 4.71
CA ASP A 194 21.04 -8.67 4.99
C ASP A 194 21.60 -7.57 4.08
N ASP A 195 21.08 -7.49 2.85
CA ASP A 195 21.56 -6.57 1.82
C ASP A 195 20.83 -5.21 1.85
N ILE A 196 19.73 -5.10 2.60
CA ILE A 196 18.90 -3.87 2.68
C ILE A 196 19.69 -2.71 3.31
N GLY A 197 20.57 -3.00 4.29
CA GLY A 197 21.39 -1.98 4.94
C GLY A 197 22.29 -1.24 3.95
N ALA A 198 22.99 -2.00 3.08
CA ALA A 198 23.86 -1.43 2.06
C ALA A 198 23.09 -0.62 1.01
N TYR A 199 21.88 -1.06 0.65
CA TYR A 199 20.98 -0.30 -0.22
C TYR A 199 20.60 1.04 0.42
N LEU A 200 20.20 1.05 1.69
CA LEU A 200 19.83 2.27 2.41
C LEU A 200 21.03 3.22 2.58
N ASP A 201 22.24 2.70 2.81
CA ASP A 201 23.46 3.51 2.86
C ASP A 201 23.76 4.18 1.51
N THR A 202 23.62 3.43 0.42
CA THR A 202 23.80 3.96 -0.95
C THR A 202 22.75 5.02 -1.26
N ALA A 203 21.48 4.75 -0.94
CA ALA A 203 20.39 5.70 -1.14
C ALA A 203 20.58 6.98 -0.31
N ALA A 204 21.00 6.85 0.96
CA ALA A 204 21.31 7.98 1.84
C ALA A 204 22.38 8.90 1.24
N ALA A 205 23.42 8.34 0.62
CA ALA A 205 24.49 9.12 -0.01
C ALA A 205 24.03 9.92 -1.25
N LEU A 206 22.88 9.58 -1.84
CA LEU A 206 22.32 10.22 -3.03
C LEU A 206 21.20 11.22 -2.72
N LEU A 207 20.66 11.20 -1.50
CA LEU A 207 19.61 12.11 -1.08
C LEU A 207 20.17 13.48 -0.67
N GLU A 208 19.44 14.54 -1.00
CA GLU A 208 19.73 15.89 -0.49
C GLU A 208 19.63 15.95 1.05
N ASP A 209 18.67 15.22 1.62
CA ASP A 209 18.47 15.08 3.06
C ASP A 209 18.45 13.60 3.46
N PRO A 210 19.63 13.03 3.81
CA PRO A 210 19.74 11.63 4.21
C PRO A 210 18.99 11.31 5.51
N ALA A 211 18.70 12.31 6.36
CA ALA A 211 18.03 12.09 7.63
C ALA A 211 16.61 11.54 7.46
N LYS A 212 15.98 11.81 6.31
CA LYS A 212 14.63 11.33 5.97
C LYS A 212 14.49 9.81 5.98
N ILE A 213 15.59 9.04 5.83
CA ILE A 213 15.53 7.58 5.84
C ILE A 213 16.17 6.93 7.09
N ASN A 214 16.69 7.72 8.03
CA ASN A 214 17.41 7.20 9.19
C ASN A 214 16.58 6.24 10.06
N HIS A 215 15.29 6.53 10.23
CA HIS A 215 14.40 5.67 11.00
C HIS A 215 14.26 4.26 10.40
N TYR A 216 14.32 4.13 9.07
CA TYR A 216 14.33 2.83 8.40
C TYR A 216 15.65 2.09 8.52
N LYS A 217 16.78 2.81 8.53
CA LYS A 217 18.09 2.21 8.81
C LYS A 217 18.11 1.57 10.19
N VAL A 218 17.57 2.27 11.19
CA VAL A 218 17.43 1.75 12.57
C VAL A 218 16.46 0.57 12.60
N ALA A 219 15.29 0.67 11.97
CA ALA A 219 14.32 -0.42 11.93
C ALA A 219 14.91 -1.70 11.29
N ASN A 220 15.65 -1.56 10.19
CA ASN A 220 16.33 -2.69 9.55
C ASN A 220 17.37 -3.36 10.46
N GLN A 221 18.17 -2.56 11.18
CA GLN A 221 19.13 -3.10 12.16
C GLN A 221 18.45 -3.86 13.29
N LEU A 222 17.33 -3.34 13.81
CA LEU A 222 16.56 -4.02 14.85
C LEU A 222 15.93 -5.32 14.34
N ALA A 223 15.42 -5.34 13.10
CA ALA A 223 14.88 -6.54 12.48
C ALA A 223 15.94 -7.65 12.33
N LEU A 224 17.15 -7.29 11.86
CA LEU A 224 18.28 -8.22 11.76
C LEU A 224 18.68 -8.79 13.13
N GLN A 225 18.74 -7.94 14.16
CA GLN A 225 19.06 -8.39 15.53
C GLN A 225 18.01 -9.36 16.08
N ALA A 226 16.72 -9.07 15.87
CA ALA A 226 15.63 -9.95 16.30
C ALA A 226 15.66 -11.31 15.60
N ALA A 227 15.98 -11.35 14.30
CA ALA A 227 16.13 -12.59 13.55
C ALA A 227 17.28 -13.48 14.07
N THR A 228 18.38 -12.87 14.53
CA THR A 228 19.51 -13.61 15.12
C THR A 228 19.30 -14.05 16.58
N ALA A 229 18.28 -13.51 17.26
CA ALA A 229 18.03 -13.75 18.69
C ALA A 229 17.07 -14.93 18.96
N VAL A 230 16.54 -15.59 17.93
CA VAL A 230 15.76 -16.84 18.09
C VAL A 230 16.72 -17.96 18.51
N PRO A 231 16.60 -18.52 19.74
CA PRO A 231 17.51 -19.58 20.17
C PRO A 231 17.21 -20.87 19.41
N GLU A 232 18.27 -21.57 19.01
CA GLU A 232 18.18 -22.98 18.60
C GLU A 232 17.38 -23.74 19.66
N SER A 233 16.28 -24.37 19.26
CA SER A 233 15.54 -25.28 20.12
C SER A 233 16.49 -26.36 20.63
N GLU A 234 16.70 -26.46 21.95
CA GLU A 234 17.49 -27.53 22.54
C GLU A 234 16.95 -28.90 22.09
N PRO A 235 17.83 -29.85 21.68
CA PRO A 235 17.37 -31.17 21.28
C PRO A 235 16.81 -31.91 22.50
N GLY A 236 15.62 -32.46 22.34
CA GLY A 236 14.85 -33.13 23.38
C GLY A 236 15.68 -34.08 24.24
N GLY A 237 15.68 -33.83 25.54
CA GLY A 237 16.15 -34.77 26.55
C GLY A 237 15.21 -35.98 26.59
N ASN A 238 15.65 -37.08 25.98
CA ASN A 238 15.15 -38.42 26.24
C ASN A 238 15.22 -38.69 27.76
N THR A 239 14.08 -38.77 28.43
CA THR A 239 13.99 -39.49 29.71
C THR A 239 13.79 -40.97 29.41
N GLU A 240 14.90 -41.69 29.43
CA GLU A 240 14.95 -43.14 29.56
C GLU A 240 14.11 -43.59 30.76
N SER A 241 13.08 -44.38 30.49
CA SER A 241 12.39 -45.19 31.47
C SER A 241 13.30 -46.34 31.92
N GLN A 242 13.54 -46.47 33.23
CA GLN A 242 14.11 -47.67 33.84
C GLN A 242 13.31 -48.09 35.08
N PRO A 243 13.40 -49.38 35.51
CA PRO A 243 12.21 -50.21 35.61
C PRO A 243 11.71 -50.48 37.04
N ASP A 244 10.49 -51.03 37.03
CA ASP A 244 9.72 -51.70 38.07
C ASP A 244 10.52 -52.63 39.00
N LYS A 245 10.28 -52.54 40.32
CA LYS A 245 10.46 -53.63 41.30
C LYS A 245 9.59 -53.42 42.55
N ALA A 246 8.45 -54.13 42.51
CA ALA A 246 7.63 -54.67 43.60
C ALA A 246 8.21 -54.74 45.03
N ALA A 247 7.37 -54.47 46.05
CA ALA A 247 6.69 -55.52 46.84
C ALA A 247 6.18 -55.03 48.22
N ARG A 248 4.91 -55.36 48.51
CA ARG A 248 4.35 -55.85 49.79
C ARG A 248 4.79 -55.19 51.12
N GLN A 249 3.88 -54.45 51.76
CA GLN A 249 3.06 -54.88 52.91
C GLN A 249 1.98 -53.84 53.20
#